data_AF-A0A0Q6CK16-F1
#
_entry.id   AF-A0A0Q6CK16-F1
#
_cell.length_a   1.000
_cell.length_b   1.000
_cell.length_c   1.000
_cell.angle_alpha   90.00
_cell.angle_beta   90.00
_cell.angle_gamma   90.00
#
_symmetry.space_group_name_H-M   'P 1'
#
loop_
_entity.id
_entity.type
_entity.pdbx_description
1 polymer ?
#
loop_
_entity_poly.entity_id
_entity_poly.type
_entity_poly.pdbx_seq_one_letter_code
_entity_poly.pdbx_strand_id
1 'polypeptide(L)'
;MPLAEARCVAEFVTHGHGGEEHLLLASPDRTRLEPISLPSGTRIVTDADIDSVRLDNAKLILPYARWRVSLDDRVRLLAVLDEESSVTLAECLGIFRHTSRPVAAVASLALARVVDMDLDEPISSRTRVIRREA
;
A
#
# COMPACT_ATOMS: atom_id res chain seq x y z
N MET A 1 29.50 0.82 28.76
CA MET A 1 28.85 1.04 27.45
C MET A 1 27.51 1.71 27.72
N PRO A 2 27.25 2.95 27.27
CA PRO A 2 25.93 3.53 27.41
C PRO A 2 24.99 2.86 26.39
N LEU A 3 23.79 2.46 26.84
CA LEU A 3 22.73 2.07 25.91
C LEU A 3 22.43 3.29 25.03
N ALA A 4 22.47 3.11 23.71
CA ALA A 4 21.99 4.10 22.78
C ALA A 4 20.52 4.39 23.11
N GLU A 5 20.21 5.65 23.46
CA GLU A 5 18.83 6.13 23.58
C GLU A 5 18.12 5.84 22.25
N ALA A 6 17.19 4.88 22.28
CA ALA A 6 16.32 4.61 21.15
C ALA A 6 15.39 5.80 20.97
N ARG A 7 15.82 6.80 20.19
CA ARG A 7 14.97 7.92 19.77
C ARG A 7 13.76 7.35 19.05
N CYS A 8 12.58 7.45 19.67
CA CYS A 8 11.31 7.16 19.01
C CYS A 8 11.07 8.26 17.98
N VAL A 9 11.50 8.02 16.74
CA VAL A 9 11.16 8.86 15.60
C VAL A 9 9.74 8.48 15.21
N ALA A 10 8.84 9.47 15.11
CA ALA A 10 7.51 9.25 14.54
C ALA A 10 7.64 8.48 13.22
N GLU A 11 6.92 7.36 13.08
CA GLU A 11 7.03 6.52 11.89
C GLU A 11 6.38 7.21 10.69
N PHE A 12 5.36 8.03 10.95
CA PHE A 12 4.74 8.89 9.96
C PHE A 12 4.41 10.26 10.55
N VAL A 13 4.53 11.29 9.72
CA VAL A 13 4.03 12.64 10.01
C VAL A 13 3.01 12.97 8.94
N THR A 14 1.80 13.31 9.36
CA THR A 14 0.71 13.67 8.46
C THR A 14 0.35 15.13 8.66
N HIS A 15 0.14 15.85 7.55
CA HIS A 15 -0.32 17.24 7.59
C HIS A 15 -1.79 17.25 7.17
N GLY A 16 -2.67 17.55 8.13
CA GLY A 16 -4.11 17.62 7.91
C GLY A 16 -4.63 19.05 8.02
N HIS A 17 -5.93 19.23 7.75
CA HIS A 17 -6.59 20.53 7.92
C HIS A 17 -6.56 21.03 9.38
N GLY A 18 -6.37 20.13 10.35
CA GLY A 18 -6.24 20.41 11.78
C GLY A 18 -4.81 20.69 12.28
N GLY A 19 -3.80 20.69 11.39
CA GLY A 19 -2.40 20.86 11.75
C GLY A 19 -1.54 19.61 11.52
N GLU A 20 -0.38 19.57 12.17
CA GLU A 20 0.56 18.44 12.11
C GLU A 20 0.15 17.36 13.11
N GLU A 21 -0.01 16.13 12.63
CA GLU A 21 -0.25 14.95 13.45
C GLU A 21 0.91 13.97 13.30
N HIS A 22 1.41 13.48 14.43
CA HIS A 22 2.48 12.47 14.48
C HIS A 22 1.87 11.10 14.72
N LEU A 23 2.03 10.16 13.78
CA LEU A 23 1.48 8.81 13.89
C LEU A 23 2.58 7.82 14.29
N LEU A 24 2.27 7.01 15.31
CA LEU A 24 3.12 5.91 15.77
C LEU A 24 2.37 4.60 15.65
N LEU A 25 2.92 3.60 14.95
CA LEU A 25 2.30 2.29 14.91
C LEU A 25 2.59 1.53 16.21
N ALA A 26 1.54 1.05 16.86
CA ALA A 26 1.66 0.14 17.97
C ALA A 26 2.06 -1.25 17.45
N SER A 27 3.35 -1.57 17.52
CA SER A 27 3.82 -2.94 17.25
C SER A 27 3.70 -3.80 18.51
N PRO A 28 3.03 -4.97 18.49
CA PRO A 28 2.89 -5.85 19.64
C PRO A 28 4.26 -6.32 20.20
N ASP A 29 5.28 -6.40 19.33
CA ASP A 29 6.63 -6.79 19.71
C ASP A 29 7.47 -5.65 20.34
N ARG A 30 6.99 -4.38 20.30
CA ARG A 30 7.68 -3.26 20.95
C ARG A 30 7.31 -3.22 22.43
N THR A 31 7.84 -4.19 23.16
CA THR A 31 7.79 -4.25 24.61
C THR A 31 8.49 -3.01 25.18
N ARG A 32 7.69 -2.05 25.66
CA ARG A 32 8.09 -0.78 26.29
C ARG A 32 8.82 0.20 25.37
N LEU A 33 8.03 1.10 24.76
CA LEU A 33 8.50 2.46 24.58
C LEU A 33 8.63 3.06 25.99
N GLU A 34 9.87 3.28 26.45
CA GLU A 34 10.12 4.23 27.55
C GLU A 34 9.43 5.54 27.15
N PRO A 35 8.77 6.27 28.08
CA PRO A 35 8.04 7.49 27.76
C PRO A 35 9.03 8.61 27.41
N ILE A 36 9.59 8.53 26.21
CA ILE A 36 10.20 9.67 25.54
C ILE A 36 9.05 10.64 25.29
N SER A 37 9.22 11.89 25.72
CA SER A 37 8.27 12.98 25.51
C SER A 37 7.76 12.98 24.08
N LEU A 38 6.58 12.38 23.86
CA LEU A 38 5.95 12.34 22.55
C LEU A 38 5.60 13.78 22.17
N PRO A 39 5.80 14.18 20.90
CA PRO A 39 5.30 15.46 20.42
C PRO A 39 3.82 15.65 20.78
N SER A 40 3.43 16.87 21.09
CA SER A 40 2.01 17.20 21.22
C SER A 40 1.30 16.89 19.91
N GLY A 41 0.13 16.24 19.96
CA GLY A 41 -0.56 15.75 18.75
C GLY A 41 -0.11 14.39 18.24
N THR A 42 0.62 13.60 19.06
CA THR A 42 0.93 12.21 18.73
C THR A 42 -0.30 11.30 18.89
N ARG A 43 -0.65 10.57 17.83
CA ARG A 43 -1.66 9.51 17.84
C ARG A 43 -0.99 8.16 17.65
N ILE A 44 -1.29 7.24 18.58
CA ILE A 44 -0.93 5.84 18.43
C ILE A 44 -1.97 5.18 17.53
N VAL A 45 -1.52 4.51 16.47
CA VAL A 45 -2.35 3.78 15.51
C VAL A 45 -2.14 2.29 15.75
N THR A 46 -3.24 1.59 15.96
CA THR A 46 -3.30 0.14 16.13
C THR A 46 -3.98 -0.51 14.94
N ASP A 47 -3.93 -1.84 14.83
CA ASP A 47 -4.70 -2.57 13.82
C ASP A 47 -6.21 -2.26 13.90
N ALA A 48 -6.74 -1.90 15.07
CA ALA A 48 -8.14 -1.52 15.26
C ALA A 48 -8.49 -0.13 14.69
N ASP A 49 -7.48 0.71 14.42
CA ASP A 49 -7.66 2.02 13.77
C ASP A 49 -7.68 1.93 12.24
N ILE A 50 -7.39 0.76 11.68
CA ILE A 50 -7.32 0.53 10.23
C ILE A 50 -8.56 -0.27 9.81
N ASP A 51 -9.17 0.12 8.69
CA ASP A 51 -10.23 -0.68 8.08
C ASP A 51 -9.75 -2.12 7.83
N SER A 52 -10.48 -3.10 8.38
CA SER A 52 -10.06 -4.49 8.37
C SER A 52 -10.00 -5.07 6.95
N VAL A 53 -10.92 -4.66 6.06
CA VAL A 53 -10.94 -5.12 4.66
C VAL A 53 -9.69 -4.60 3.94
N ARG A 54 -9.38 -3.32 4.12
CA ARG A 54 -8.21 -2.70 3.53
C ARG A 54 -6.90 -3.30 4.05
N LEU A 55 -6.83 -3.57 5.35
CA LEU A 55 -5.67 -4.23 5.96
C LEU A 55 -5.48 -5.65 5.43
N ASP A 56 -6.55 -6.43 5.33
CA ASP A 56 -6.50 -7.80 4.82
C ASP A 56 -6.13 -7.83 3.32
N ASN A 57 -6.68 -6.93 2.52
CA ASN A 57 -6.32 -6.76 1.12
C ASN A 57 -4.85 -6.35 0.96
N ALA A 58 -4.35 -5.42 1.77
CA ALA A 58 -2.95 -5.01 1.76
C ALA A 58 -2.02 -6.19 2.09
N LYS A 59 -2.37 -6.97 3.13
CA LYS A 59 -1.66 -8.22 3.49
C LYS A 59 -1.70 -9.23 2.36
N LEU A 60 -2.84 -9.35 1.65
CA LEU A 60 -3.02 -10.30 0.56
C LEU A 60 -2.13 -10.01 -0.65
N ILE A 61 -1.92 -8.73 -0.98
CA ILE A 61 -1.09 -8.34 -2.12
C ILE A 61 0.41 -8.29 -1.80
N LEU A 62 0.79 -8.09 -0.53
CA LEU A 62 2.17 -7.91 -0.09
C LEU A 62 3.16 -8.99 -0.57
N PRO A 63 2.80 -10.30 -0.61
CA PRO A 63 3.69 -11.33 -1.13
C PRO A 63 4.15 -11.11 -2.58
N TYR A 64 3.41 -10.32 -3.37
CA TYR A 64 3.71 -10.04 -4.76
C TYR A 64 4.63 -8.82 -4.98
N ALA A 65 5.11 -8.17 -3.92
CA ALA A 65 5.99 -6.99 -4.01
C ALA A 65 7.23 -7.22 -4.91
N ARG A 66 7.74 -8.46 -4.94
CA ARG A 66 8.93 -8.84 -5.73
C ARG A 66 8.60 -9.55 -7.05
N TRP A 67 7.33 -9.65 -7.42
CA TRP A 67 6.94 -10.26 -8.69
C TRP A 67 7.49 -9.41 -9.85
N ARG A 68 8.09 -10.06 -10.84
CA ARG A 68 8.63 -9.36 -12.00
C ARG A 68 7.58 -9.26 -13.09
N VAL A 69 7.24 -8.03 -13.45
CA VAL A 69 6.40 -7.74 -14.61
C VAL A 69 7.30 -7.43 -15.79
N SER A 70 7.01 -8.04 -16.95
CA SER A 70 7.75 -7.76 -18.17
C SER A 70 7.51 -6.30 -18.61
N LEU A 71 8.47 -5.71 -19.32
CA LEU A 71 8.32 -4.35 -19.84
C LEU A 71 7.11 -4.26 -20.79
N ASP A 72 6.95 -5.27 -21.66
CA ASP A 72 5.85 -5.34 -22.63
C ASP A 72 4.49 -5.37 -21.92
N ASP A 73 4.31 -6.24 -20.92
CA ASP A 73 3.08 -6.31 -20.12
C ASP A 73 2.79 -5.00 -19.37
N ARG A 74 3.82 -4.37 -18.80
CA ARG A 74 3.68 -3.08 -18.10
C ARG A 74 3.21 -1.98 -19.07
N VAL A 75 3.83 -1.89 -20.25
CA VAL A 75 3.48 -0.90 -21.27
C VAL A 75 2.06 -1.15 -21.79
N ARG A 76 1.67 -2.42 -22.01
CA ARG A 76 0.31 -2.77 -22.42
C ARG A 76 -0.75 -2.29 -21.43
N LEU A 77 -0.57 -2.59 -20.14
CA LEU A 77 -1.53 -2.15 -19.13
C LEU A 77 -1.64 -0.62 -19.08
N LEU A 78 -0.51 0.08 -19.11
CA LEU A 78 -0.51 1.53 -19.09
C LEU A 78 -1.15 2.14 -20.34
N ALA A 79 -0.92 1.57 -21.53
CA ALA A 79 -1.55 2.03 -22.76
C ALA A 79 -3.09 1.88 -22.70
N VAL A 80 -3.59 0.75 -22.19
CA VAL A 80 -5.05 0.56 -22.03
C VAL A 80 -5.61 1.51 -20.99
N LEU A 81 -4.91 1.75 -19.88
CA LEU A 81 -5.34 2.71 -18.86
C LEU A 81 -5.35 4.16 -19.37
N ASP A 82 -4.48 4.50 -20.32
CA ASP A 82 -4.47 5.81 -20.97
C ASP A 82 -5.68 6.03 -21.87
N GLU A 83 -6.25 4.95 -22.41
CA GLU A 83 -7.44 4.97 -23.26
C GLU A 83 -8.74 4.91 -22.45
N GLU A 84 -8.83 3.98 -21.49
CA GLU A 84 -10.08 3.65 -20.77
C GLU A 84 -10.18 4.33 -19.40
N SER A 85 -9.15 5.05 -18.94
CA SER A 85 -8.99 5.67 -17.60
C SER A 85 -8.98 4.70 -16.41
N SER A 86 -9.68 3.56 -16.51
CA SER A 86 -9.74 2.51 -15.51
C SER A 86 -10.07 1.18 -16.15
N VAL A 87 -9.57 0.09 -15.57
CA VAL A 87 -9.96 -1.28 -15.92
C VAL A 87 -10.26 -2.07 -14.66
N THR A 88 -10.90 -3.21 -14.80
CA THR A 88 -11.09 -4.19 -13.74
C THR A 88 -9.94 -5.20 -13.69
N LEU A 89 -9.79 -5.88 -12.55
CA LEU A 89 -8.82 -6.94 -12.40
C LEU A 89 -9.08 -8.12 -13.37
N ALA A 90 -10.34 -8.36 -13.74
CA ALA A 90 -10.70 -9.35 -14.76
C ALA A 90 -10.20 -8.96 -16.17
N GLU A 91 -10.38 -7.71 -16.56
CA GLU A 91 -9.89 -7.21 -17.87
C GLU A 91 -8.37 -7.26 -17.95
N CYS A 92 -7.68 -6.96 -16.83
CA CYS A 92 -6.24 -7.14 -16.73
C CYS A 92 -5.80 -8.55 -17.18
N LEU A 93 -6.55 -9.61 -16.84
CA LEU A 93 -6.19 -10.98 -17.20
C LEU A 93 -6.01 -11.18 -18.72
N GLY A 94 -6.77 -10.44 -19.54
CA GLY A 94 -6.66 -10.46 -21.01
C GLY A 94 -5.66 -9.46 -21.60
N ILE A 95 -5.31 -8.42 -20.85
CA ILE A 95 -4.32 -7.41 -21.26
C ILE A 95 -2.89 -7.99 -21.18
N PHE A 96 -2.61 -8.71 -20.09
CA PHE A 96 -1.33 -9.37 -19.86
C PHE A 96 -1.14 -10.54 -20.84
N ARG A 97 0.03 -10.61 -21.48
CA ARG A 97 0.34 -11.65 -22.48
C ARG A 97 1.51 -12.55 -22.09
N HIS A 98 2.48 -12.03 -21.34
CA HIS A 98 3.71 -12.76 -21.05
C HIS A 98 3.75 -13.36 -19.64
N THR A 99 3.11 -12.71 -18.66
CA THR A 99 3.06 -13.25 -17.31
C THR A 99 2.09 -14.42 -17.18
N SER A 100 2.51 -15.47 -16.46
CA SER A 100 1.65 -16.60 -16.09
C SER A 100 0.75 -16.29 -14.88
N ARG A 101 0.92 -15.14 -14.22
CA ARG A 101 0.12 -14.72 -13.06
C ARG A 101 -0.27 -13.24 -13.17
N PRO A 102 -1.28 -12.90 -13.99
CA PRO A 102 -1.69 -11.52 -14.22
C PRO A 102 -2.07 -10.77 -12.94
N VAL A 103 -2.79 -11.43 -12.00
CA VAL A 103 -3.14 -10.81 -10.71
C VAL A 103 -1.90 -10.44 -9.88
N ALA A 104 -0.88 -11.30 -9.88
CA ALA A 104 0.38 -11.00 -9.21
C ALA A 104 1.13 -9.83 -9.87
N ALA A 105 1.03 -9.72 -11.20
CA ALA A 105 1.60 -8.60 -11.94
C ALA A 105 0.91 -7.28 -11.58
N VAL A 106 -0.43 -7.23 -11.56
CA VAL A 106 -1.17 -6.03 -11.15
C VAL A 106 -0.84 -5.65 -9.69
N ALA A 107 -0.86 -6.61 -8.77
CA ALA A 107 -0.50 -6.38 -7.37
C ALA A 107 0.90 -5.79 -7.21
N SER A 108 1.88 -6.31 -7.96
CA SER A 108 3.25 -5.78 -7.97
C SER A 108 3.33 -4.36 -8.52
N LEU A 109 2.60 -4.05 -9.60
CA LEU A 109 2.55 -2.69 -10.14
C LEU A 109 1.87 -1.71 -9.18
N ALA A 110 0.85 -2.16 -8.43
CA ALA A 110 0.20 -1.35 -7.41
C ALA A 110 1.16 -1.03 -6.24
N LEU A 111 1.88 -2.04 -5.75
CA LEU A 111 2.91 -1.89 -4.72
C LEU A 111 4.09 -1.03 -5.18
N ALA A 112 4.45 -1.10 -6.47
CA ALA A 112 5.45 -0.26 -7.11
C ALA A 112 4.94 1.15 -7.45
N ARG A 113 3.70 1.50 -7.08
CA ARG A 113 3.08 2.81 -7.33
C ARG A 113 3.05 3.18 -8.81
N VAL A 114 2.84 2.20 -9.69
CA VAL A 114 2.64 2.42 -11.13
C VAL A 114 1.14 2.53 -11.45
N VAL A 115 0.33 1.77 -10.73
CA VAL A 115 -1.14 1.82 -10.78
C VAL A 115 -1.68 1.96 -9.35
N ASP A 116 -2.92 2.39 -9.21
CA ASP A 116 -3.67 2.24 -7.97
C ASP A 116 -4.71 1.13 -8.13
N MET A 117 -4.87 0.32 -7.10
CA MET A 117 -5.86 -0.76 -7.01
C MET A 117 -6.80 -0.41 -5.87
N ASP A 118 -8.10 -0.56 -6.08
CA ASP A 118 -9.09 -0.38 -5.02
C ASP A 118 -8.96 -1.50 -3.98
N LEU A 119 -8.63 -1.12 -2.74
CA LEU A 119 -8.45 -2.03 -1.62
C LEU A 119 -9.51 -1.84 -0.54
N ASP A 120 -10.49 -0.96 -0.76
CA ASP A 120 -11.51 -0.63 0.26
C ASP A 120 -12.66 -1.65 0.27
N GLU A 121 -12.77 -2.46 -0.79
CA GLU A 121 -13.66 -3.63 -0.88
C GLU A 121 -12.86 -4.93 -1.05
N PRO A 122 -13.40 -6.11 -0.67
CA PRO A 122 -12.71 -7.38 -0.86
C PRO A 122 -12.26 -7.58 -2.31
N ILE A 123 -10.97 -7.91 -2.50
CA ILE A 123 -10.41 -8.09 -3.85
C ILE A 123 -11.20 -9.14 -4.63
N SER A 124 -11.70 -8.74 -5.80
CA SER A 124 -12.52 -9.56 -6.69
C SER A 124 -12.20 -9.28 -8.16
N SER A 125 -12.87 -9.99 -9.07
CA SER A 125 -12.79 -9.74 -10.50
C SER A 125 -13.17 -8.30 -10.90
N ARG A 126 -13.99 -7.62 -10.07
CA ARG A 126 -14.45 -6.24 -10.30
C ARG A 126 -13.56 -5.18 -9.69
N THR A 127 -12.52 -5.57 -8.93
CA THR A 127 -11.60 -4.62 -8.31
C THR A 127 -11.02 -3.69 -9.37
N ARG A 128 -11.19 -2.38 -9.14
CA ARG A 128 -10.77 -1.35 -10.08
C ARG A 128 -9.27 -1.14 -10.01
N VAL A 129 -8.66 -0.94 -11.17
CA VAL A 129 -7.27 -0.59 -11.37
C VAL A 129 -7.23 0.68 -12.20
N ILE A 130 -6.51 1.70 -11.73
CA ILE A 130 -6.35 2.98 -12.42
C ILE A 130 -4.87 3.30 -12.59
N ARG A 131 -4.53 4.12 -13.57
CA ARG A 131 -3.18 4.65 -13.68
C ARG A 131 -2.93 5.57 -12.49
N ARG A 132 -1.76 5.42 -11.87
CA ARG A 132 -1.32 6.37 -10.84
C ARG A 132 -0.70 7.57 -11.54
N GLU A 133 -1.23 8.76 -11.27
CA GLU A 133 -0.61 10.02 -11.69
C GLU A 133 0.68 10.24 -10.90
N ALA A 134 1.73 10.70 -11.60
CA ALA A 134 3.06 10.90 -11.03
C ALA A 134 3.15 12.18 -10.19
#